data_AF-A0A075FNN9-F1
#
_entry.id   AF-A0A075FNN9-F1
#
_cell.length_a   1.000
_cell.length_b   1.000
_cell.length_c   1.000
_cell.angle_alpha   90.00
_cell.angle_beta   90.00
_cell.angle_gamma   90.00
#
_symmetry.space_group_name_H-M   'P 1'
#
loop_
_entity.id
_entity.type
_entity.pdbx_description
1 polymer ?
#
loop_
_entity_poly.entity_id
_entity_poly.type
_entity_poly.pdbx_seq_one_letter_code
_entity_poly.pdbx_strand_id
1 'polypeptide(L)'
;MELPTRDEILQMLEDFGNETYPTLIAVIAIAAYSGFVFMFYRVLAKKDLITLDLSTYADDFSGKIKKYLRSMLFVVQYLVVIPILIAFWTLVLAAILTLLSNSTDHARNALIATAVVGAVRILSYWTEELSRDVAKMLPFAVLGVFLVDSTSIKWSEFQELVSSLPQLAESFLSSLILLAILETLLRIITTISRIRSKRWKRKRLQKELSRKTGRKVDDIRDDIRDDGSLNLSAGTDAEEMQGLVEEAVGDLLEEPEEELQGLVEEAVGDLLEEPEEEL
;
A
#
# COMPACT_ATOMS: atom_id res chain seq x y z
N MET A 1 -40.07 -43.53 -30.58
CA MET A 1 -39.77 -42.15 -30.14
C MET A 1 -40.15 -41.26 -31.29
N GLU A 2 -41.27 -40.55 -31.16
CA GLU A 2 -41.63 -39.51 -32.13
C GLU A 2 -40.64 -38.35 -31.98
N LEU A 3 -40.17 -37.81 -33.11
CA LEU A 3 -39.27 -36.67 -33.10
C LEU A 3 -40.06 -35.42 -32.74
N PRO A 4 -39.53 -34.53 -31.88
CA PRO A 4 -40.22 -33.33 -31.47
C PRO A 4 -40.58 -32.45 -32.67
N THR A 5 -41.77 -31.89 -32.62
CA THR A 5 -42.36 -31.04 -33.66
C THR A 5 -41.60 -29.71 -33.71
N ARG A 6 -41.58 -29.02 -34.87
CA ARG A 6 -40.87 -27.73 -34.98
C ARG A 6 -41.31 -26.70 -33.95
N ASP A 7 -42.60 -26.70 -33.60
CA ASP A 7 -43.16 -25.79 -32.59
C ASP A 7 -42.67 -26.14 -31.18
N GLU A 8 -42.54 -27.43 -30.85
CA GLU A 8 -41.97 -27.88 -29.57
C GLU A 8 -40.49 -27.50 -29.45
N ILE A 9 -39.72 -27.60 -30.55
CA ILE A 9 -38.31 -27.19 -30.57
C ILE A 9 -38.18 -25.67 -30.36
N LEU A 10 -39.07 -24.87 -30.94
CA LEU A 10 -39.07 -23.41 -30.76
C LEU A 10 -39.46 -23.03 -29.33
N GLN A 11 -40.45 -23.70 -28.75
CA GLN A 11 -40.86 -23.50 -27.36
C GLN A 11 -39.73 -23.84 -26.38
N MET A 12 -39.05 -24.98 -26.59
CA MET A 12 -37.88 -25.36 -25.80
C MET A 12 -36.73 -24.34 -25.92
N LEU A 13 -36.54 -23.72 -27.09
CA LEU A 13 -35.50 -22.71 -27.29
C LEU A 13 -35.85 -21.39 -26.58
N GLU A 14 -37.13 -21.01 -26.58
CA GLU A 14 -37.64 -19.82 -25.90
C GLU A 14 -37.61 -19.99 -24.37
N ASP A 15 -38.02 -21.15 -23.87
CA ASP A 15 -37.94 -21.52 -22.45
C ASP A 15 -36.50 -21.56 -21.97
N PHE A 16 -35.60 -22.20 -22.74
CA PHE A 16 -34.17 -22.19 -22.46
C PHE A 16 -33.60 -20.78 -22.44
N GLY A 17 -34.01 -19.92 -23.38
CA GLY A 17 -33.60 -18.50 -23.41
C GLY A 17 -34.05 -17.74 -22.16
N ASN A 18 -35.32 -17.92 -21.75
CA ASN A 18 -35.90 -17.27 -20.58
C ASN A 18 -35.30 -17.76 -19.26
N GLU A 19 -34.98 -19.05 -19.15
CA GLU A 19 -34.33 -19.62 -17.96
C GLU A 19 -32.82 -19.30 -17.90
N THR A 20 -32.15 -19.23 -19.06
CA THR A 20 -30.70 -18.99 -19.14
C THR A 20 -30.36 -17.50 -19.06
N TYR A 21 -31.25 -16.61 -19.51
CA TYR A 21 -30.97 -15.17 -19.52
C TYR A 21 -30.61 -14.57 -18.13
N PRO A 22 -31.34 -14.87 -17.04
CA PRO A 22 -30.98 -14.40 -15.70
C PRO A 22 -29.61 -14.91 -15.23
N THR A 23 -29.27 -16.17 -15.55
CA THR A 23 -27.99 -16.75 -15.15
C THR A 23 -26.82 -16.13 -15.89
N LEU A 24 -26.98 -15.82 -17.19
CA LEU A 24 -25.97 -15.09 -17.97
C LEU A 24 -25.73 -13.68 -17.42
N ILE A 25 -26.80 -12.95 -17.05
CA ILE A 25 -26.68 -11.64 -16.40
C ILE A 25 -25.93 -11.78 -15.07
N ALA A 26 -26.27 -12.78 -14.25
CA ALA A 26 -25.59 -13.01 -12.99
C ALA A 26 -24.09 -13.30 -13.19
N VAL A 27 -23.71 -14.12 -14.17
CA VAL A 27 -22.30 -14.40 -14.52
C VAL A 27 -21.57 -13.12 -14.90
N ILE A 28 -22.17 -12.28 -15.76
CA ILE A 28 -21.57 -11.00 -16.18
C ILE A 28 -21.44 -10.05 -14.98
N ALA A 29 -22.47 -9.97 -14.13
CA ALA A 29 -22.46 -9.13 -12.92
C ALA A 29 -21.38 -9.57 -11.92
N ILE A 30 -21.24 -10.87 -11.66
CA ILE A 30 -20.21 -11.44 -10.79
C ILE A 30 -18.82 -11.15 -11.37
N ALA A 31 -18.62 -11.34 -12.67
CA ALA A 31 -17.35 -11.06 -13.33
C ALA A 31 -16.99 -9.56 -13.24
N ALA A 32 -17.95 -8.67 -13.51
CA ALA A 32 -17.76 -7.22 -13.40
C ALA A 32 -17.45 -6.81 -11.95
N TYR A 33 -18.20 -7.32 -10.97
CA TYR A 33 -17.96 -7.06 -9.55
C TYR A 33 -16.59 -7.58 -9.11
N SER A 34 -16.19 -8.78 -9.53
CA SER A 34 -14.88 -9.33 -9.22
C SER A 34 -13.74 -8.49 -9.81
N GLY A 35 -13.93 -7.96 -11.03
CA GLY A 35 -13.01 -6.99 -11.63
C GLY A 35 -12.93 -5.68 -10.84
N PHE A 36 -14.07 -5.19 -10.33
CA PHE A 36 -14.11 -4.04 -9.43
C PHE A 36 -13.34 -4.32 -8.12
N VAL A 37 -13.60 -5.44 -7.45
CA VAL A 37 -12.88 -5.86 -6.23
C VAL A 37 -11.38 -5.96 -6.49
N PHE A 38 -11.00 -6.49 -7.66
CA PHE A 38 -9.62 -6.58 -8.08
C PHE A 38 -8.92 -5.21 -8.13
N MET A 39 -9.59 -4.21 -8.70
CA MET A 39 -9.08 -2.85 -8.71
C MET A 39 -9.04 -2.25 -7.29
N PHE A 40 -10.13 -2.41 -6.55
CA PHE A 40 -10.30 -1.91 -5.18
C PHE A 40 -9.14 -2.34 -4.29
N TYR A 41 -8.91 -3.65 -4.14
CA TYR A 41 -7.89 -4.14 -3.23
C TYR A 41 -6.48 -3.76 -3.73
N ARG A 42 -6.25 -3.74 -5.04
CA ARG A 42 -4.93 -3.45 -5.62
C ARG A 42 -4.54 -2.00 -5.41
N VAL A 43 -5.52 -1.10 -5.41
CA VAL A 43 -5.28 0.27 -4.98
C VAL A 43 -5.09 0.27 -3.47
N LEU A 44 -6.01 -0.30 -2.69
CA LEU A 44 -6.00 -0.17 -1.23
C LEU A 44 -4.76 -0.75 -0.54
N ALA A 45 -4.24 -1.86 -1.04
CA ALA A 45 -3.19 -2.62 -0.39
C ALA A 45 -1.77 -2.11 -0.67
N LYS A 46 -1.61 -1.14 -1.58
CA LYS A 46 -0.31 -0.55 -1.88
C LYS A 46 0.12 0.38 -0.77
N LYS A 47 1.37 0.25 -0.34
CA LYS A 47 1.99 1.15 0.64
C LYS A 47 2.08 2.58 0.09
N ASP A 48 2.40 2.72 -1.19
CA ASP A 48 2.40 3.99 -1.91
C ASP A 48 1.37 3.94 -3.05
N LEU A 49 0.20 4.56 -2.81
CA LEU A 49 -0.90 4.63 -3.78
C LEU A 49 -0.51 5.32 -5.09
N ILE A 50 0.41 6.29 -5.00
CA ILE A 50 0.92 7.04 -6.12
C ILE A 50 2.45 7.00 -6.08
N THR A 51 3.06 6.25 -6.99
CA THR A 51 4.50 6.31 -7.27
C THR A 51 4.71 7.46 -8.25
N LEU A 52 5.10 8.65 -7.77
CA LEU A 52 5.22 9.80 -8.66
C LEU A 52 6.67 10.11 -9.00
N ASP A 53 6.91 10.16 -10.30
CA ASP A 53 8.12 10.68 -10.93
C ASP A 53 7.95 12.20 -11.11
N LEU A 54 8.30 12.98 -10.07
CA LEU A 54 8.25 14.47 -10.10
C LEU A 54 9.34 15.10 -11.00
N SER A 55 10.01 14.30 -11.82
CA SER A 55 11.03 14.79 -12.76
C SER A 55 10.39 15.54 -13.94
N THR A 56 9.30 15.00 -14.50
CA THR A 56 8.76 15.45 -15.80
C THR A 56 7.99 16.78 -15.75
N TYR A 57 7.38 17.15 -14.62
CA TYR A 57 6.53 18.35 -14.54
C TYR A 57 7.26 19.61 -14.04
N ALA A 58 8.54 19.46 -13.65
CA ALA A 58 9.33 20.54 -13.06
C ALA A 58 10.34 21.15 -14.05
N ASP A 59 10.34 20.73 -15.32
CA ASP A 59 11.39 21.10 -16.27
C ASP A 59 11.22 22.48 -16.92
N ASP A 60 10.01 23.05 -16.88
CA ASP A 60 9.75 24.39 -17.46
C ASP A 60 10.02 25.58 -16.49
N PHE A 61 10.39 25.34 -15.23
CA PHE A 61 10.54 26.41 -14.22
C PHE A 61 11.96 26.57 -13.68
N SER A 62 12.41 27.81 -13.48
CA SER A 62 13.79 28.13 -13.08
C SER A 62 14.08 27.96 -11.58
N GLY A 63 15.29 27.45 -11.28
CA GLY A 63 16.04 27.57 -10.02
C GLY A 63 15.28 27.34 -8.70
N LYS A 64 15.10 28.40 -7.91
CA LYS A 64 14.55 28.34 -6.53
C LYS A 64 13.04 28.06 -6.50
N ILE A 65 12.32 28.51 -7.53
CA ILE A 65 10.87 28.26 -7.68
C ILE A 65 10.64 26.78 -8.00
N LYS A 66 11.48 26.17 -8.84
CA LYS A 66 11.47 24.71 -9.10
C LYS A 66 11.57 23.90 -7.81
N LYS A 67 12.46 24.28 -6.89
CA LYS A 67 12.64 23.59 -5.60
C LYS A 67 11.42 23.74 -4.68
N TYR A 68 10.84 24.94 -4.59
CA TYR A 68 9.65 25.18 -3.77
C TYR A 68 8.40 24.50 -4.35
N LEU A 69 8.13 24.64 -5.65
CA LEU A 69 6.99 24.00 -6.31
C LEU A 69 7.08 22.47 -6.23
N ARG A 70 8.26 21.89 -6.47
CA ARG A 70 8.47 20.43 -6.33
C ARG A 70 8.19 19.97 -4.91
N SER A 71 8.68 20.70 -3.91
CA SER A 71 8.42 20.38 -2.50
C SER A 71 6.94 20.54 -2.15
N MET A 72 6.28 21.58 -2.64
CA MET A 72 4.87 21.86 -2.37
C MET A 72 3.95 20.85 -3.06
N LEU A 73 4.20 20.50 -4.32
CA LEU A 73 3.47 19.45 -5.04
C LEU A 73 3.62 18.10 -4.34
N PHE A 74 4.83 17.78 -3.87
CA PHE A 74 5.06 16.58 -3.07
C PHE A 74 4.22 16.60 -1.78
N VAL A 75 4.26 17.69 -1.02
CA VAL A 75 3.47 17.80 0.23
C VAL A 75 1.97 17.71 -0.03
N VAL A 76 1.43 18.47 -0.99
CA VAL A 76 -0.01 18.46 -1.30
C VAL A 76 -0.46 17.08 -1.76
N GLN A 77 0.31 16.42 -2.62
CA GLN A 77 -0.06 15.10 -3.11
C GLN A 77 -0.08 14.05 -1.98
N TYR A 78 0.93 14.02 -1.12
CA TYR A 78 1.00 13.04 -0.05
C TYR A 78 0.07 13.36 1.13
N LEU A 79 -0.14 14.64 1.46
CA LEU A 79 -0.96 15.07 2.60
C LEU A 79 -2.45 15.14 2.26
N VAL A 80 -2.81 15.43 1.01
CA VAL A 80 -4.21 15.69 0.60
C VAL A 80 -4.71 14.60 -0.34
N VAL A 81 -4.00 14.34 -1.45
CA VAL A 81 -4.51 13.42 -2.48
C VAL A 81 -4.60 11.98 -1.97
N ILE A 82 -3.59 11.51 -1.23
CA ILE A 82 -3.59 10.14 -0.70
C ILE A 82 -4.74 9.92 0.30
N PRO A 83 -4.93 10.73 1.36
CA PRO A 83 -6.08 10.57 2.25
C PRO A 83 -7.42 10.66 1.54
N ILE A 84 -7.56 11.51 0.51
CA ILE A 84 -8.79 11.59 -0.30
C ILE A 84 -9.03 10.29 -1.07
N LEU A 85 -7.99 9.71 -1.68
CA LEU A 85 -8.13 8.43 -2.38
C LEU A 85 -8.50 7.30 -1.42
N ILE A 86 -7.87 7.24 -0.24
CA ILE A 86 -8.23 6.26 0.79
C ILE A 86 -9.69 6.47 1.22
N ALA A 87 -10.07 7.71 1.50
CA ALA A 87 -11.42 8.09 1.90
C ALA A 87 -12.47 7.69 0.84
N PHE A 88 -12.20 7.96 -0.43
CA PHE A 88 -13.08 7.56 -1.53
C PHE A 88 -13.33 6.06 -1.52
N TRP A 89 -12.26 5.25 -1.44
CA TRP A 89 -12.42 3.80 -1.43
C TRP A 89 -13.08 3.28 -0.15
N THR A 90 -12.77 3.86 1.00
CA THR A 90 -13.47 3.51 2.26
C THR A 90 -14.95 3.85 2.19
N LEU A 91 -15.33 4.97 1.56
CA LEU A 91 -16.73 5.33 1.34
C LEU A 91 -17.43 4.30 0.45
N VAL A 92 -16.76 3.81 -0.60
CA VAL A 92 -17.30 2.72 -1.42
C VAL A 92 -17.50 1.46 -0.58
N LEU A 93 -16.55 1.12 0.30
CA LEU A 93 -16.70 -0.01 1.22
C LEU A 93 -17.86 0.19 2.21
N ALA A 94 -18.01 1.40 2.76
CA ALA A 94 -19.10 1.75 3.67
C ALA A 94 -20.47 1.68 2.96
N ALA A 95 -20.55 2.07 1.69
CA ALA A 95 -21.74 1.96 0.88
C ALA A 95 -22.12 0.48 0.63
N ILE A 96 -21.14 -0.36 0.30
CA ILE A 96 -21.33 -1.81 0.16
C ILE A 96 -21.82 -2.42 1.49
N LEU A 97 -21.22 -2.04 2.63
CA LEU A 97 -21.66 -2.51 3.95
C LEU A 97 -23.05 -2.00 4.32
N THR A 98 -23.42 -0.78 3.90
CA THR A 98 -24.75 -0.22 4.15
C THR A 98 -25.82 -0.96 3.36
N LEU A 99 -25.54 -1.34 2.11
CA LEU A 99 -26.42 -2.20 1.33
C LEU A 99 -26.59 -3.59 1.95
N LEU A 100 -25.54 -4.12 2.59
CA LEU A 100 -25.59 -5.43 3.22
C LEU A 100 -26.24 -5.41 4.60
N SER A 101 -26.11 -4.30 5.34
CA SER A 101 -26.64 -4.19 6.69
C SER A 101 -28.12 -3.84 6.63
N ASN A 102 -28.98 -4.63 7.26
CA ASN A 102 -30.37 -4.23 7.56
C ASN A 102 -30.46 -3.07 8.59
N SER A 103 -29.36 -2.34 8.85
CA SER A 103 -29.29 -1.30 9.88
C SER A 103 -29.20 0.10 9.26
N THR A 104 -30.05 1.01 9.74
CA THR A 104 -30.06 2.43 9.38
C THR A 104 -28.92 3.25 10.00
N ASP A 105 -28.00 2.60 10.73
CA ASP A 105 -26.88 3.27 11.39
C ASP A 105 -25.70 3.44 10.42
N HIS A 106 -25.78 4.51 9.63
CA HIS A 106 -24.75 4.92 8.68
C HIS A 106 -23.39 5.19 9.36
N ALA A 107 -23.39 5.66 10.60
CA ALA A 107 -22.16 5.94 11.35
C ALA A 107 -21.42 4.65 11.70
N ARG A 108 -22.15 3.62 12.15
CA ARG A 108 -21.54 2.31 12.45
C ARG A 108 -20.92 1.66 11.21
N ASN A 109 -21.61 1.70 10.07
CA ASN A 109 -21.09 1.14 8.82
C ASN A 109 -19.84 1.89 8.33
N ALA A 110 -19.83 3.22 8.45
CA ALA A 110 -18.66 4.05 8.17
C ALA A 110 -17.48 3.69 9.09
N LEU A 111 -17.72 3.49 10.39
CA LEU A 111 -16.69 3.09 11.35
C LEU A 111 -16.11 1.70 11.04
N ILE A 112 -16.95 0.71 10.73
CA ILE A 112 -16.49 -0.64 10.36
C ILE A 112 -15.63 -0.58 9.10
N ALA A 113 -16.10 0.11 8.05
CA ALA A 113 -15.32 0.31 6.84
C ALA A 113 -13.96 0.97 7.16
N THR A 114 -13.96 1.98 8.04
CA THR A 114 -12.76 2.70 8.45
C THR A 114 -11.77 1.81 9.20
N ALA A 115 -12.26 0.97 10.12
CA ALA A 115 -11.42 0.01 10.84
C ALA A 115 -10.78 -1.00 9.90
N VAL A 116 -11.54 -1.54 8.95
CA VAL A 116 -11.04 -2.49 7.95
C VAL A 116 -10.01 -1.83 7.04
N VAL A 117 -10.30 -0.65 6.49
CA VAL A 117 -9.33 0.06 5.65
C VAL A 117 -8.10 0.48 6.45
N GLY A 118 -8.26 0.92 7.69
CA GLY A 118 -7.15 1.22 8.60
C GLY A 118 -6.24 0.02 8.83
N ALA A 119 -6.81 -1.16 9.09
CA ALA A 119 -6.06 -2.41 9.21
C ALA A 119 -5.31 -2.76 7.92
N VAL A 120 -5.98 -2.67 6.77
CA VAL A 120 -5.35 -2.85 5.44
C VAL A 120 -4.17 -1.89 5.27
N ARG A 121 -4.30 -0.62 5.69
CA ARG A 121 -3.20 0.35 5.60
C ARG A 121 -2.03 -0.03 6.46
N ILE A 122 -2.24 -0.33 7.74
CA ILE A 122 -1.17 -0.76 8.64
C ILE A 122 -0.42 -1.95 8.04
N LEU A 123 -1.16 -2.94 7.54
CA LEU A 123 -0.60 -4.13 6.90
C LEU A 123 0.18 -3.81 5.62
N SER A 124 -0.22 -2.80 4.83
CA SER A 124 0.50 -2.42 3.60
C SER A 124 1.92 -1.93 3.88
N TYR A 125 2.19 -1.41 5.07
CA TYR A 125 3.53 -1.02 5.52
C TYR A 125 4.35 -2.20 6.03
N TRP A 126 3.71 -3.34 6.33
CA TRP A 126 4.36 -4.59 6.71
C TRP A 126 4.61 -5.46 5.47
N THR A 127 3.54 -5.98 4.86
CA THR A 127 3.58 -6.75 3.61
C THR A 127 2.37 -6.42 2.73
N GLU A 128 2.63 -6.00 1.48
CA GLU A 128 1.57 -5.67 0.53
C GLU A 128 0.70 -6.89 0.16
N GLU A 129 1.25 -8.10 0.25
CA GLU A 129 0.53 -9.34 -0.01
C GLU A 129 -0.55 -9.62 1.05
N LEU A 130 -0.19 -9.49 2.33
CA LEU A 130 -1.14 -9.67 3.43
C LEU A 130 -2.22 -8.57 3.40
N SER A 131 -1.82 -7.33 3.17
CA SER A 131 -2.74 -6.21 3.00
C SER A 131 -3.76 -6.46 1.89
N ARG A 132 -3.30 -7.03 0.77
CA ARG A 132 -4.13 -7.42 -0.37
C ARG A 132 -5.12 -8.52 -0.02
N ASP A 133 -4.68 -9.50 0.74
CA ASP A 133 -5.53 -10.60 1.18
C ASP A 133 -6.62 -10.12 2.15
N VAL A 134 -6.29 -9.23 3.09
CA VAL A 134 -7.30 -8.65 3.99
C VAL A 134 -8.26 -7.72 3.24
N ALA A 135 -7.76 -6.90 2.31
CA ALA A 135 -8.59 -5.95 1.57
C ALA A 135 -9.61 -6.62 0.65
N LYS A 136 -9.30 -7.80 0.09
CA LYS A 136 -10.23 -8.54 -0.79
C LYS A 136 -11.27 -9.35 -0.01
N MET A 137 -11.00 -9.69 1.26
CA MET A 137 -11.90 -10.53 2.06
C MET A 137 -13.29 -9.91 2.21
N LEU A 138 -13.38 -8.62 2.57
CA LEU A 138 -14.68 -8.01 2.86
C LEU A 138 -15.58 -7.89 1.61
N PRO A 139 -15.11 -7.35 0.47
CA PRO A 139 -15.93 -7.31 -0.74
C PRO A 139 -16.33 -8.69 -1.24
N PHE A 140 -15.46 -9.70 -1.16
CA PHE A 140 -15.83 -11.07 -1.54
C PHE A 140 -16.80 -11.73 -0.56
N ALA A 141 -16.69 -11.44 0.74
CA ALA A 141 -17.66 -11.88 1.72
C ALA A 141 -19.04 -11.29 1.42
N VAL A 142 -19.09 -10.00 1.05
CA VAL A 142 -20.35 -9.35 0.65
C VAL A 142 -20.92 -10.01 -0.61
N LEU A 143 -20.11 -10.26 -1.63
CA LEU A 143 -20.54 -11.00 -2.81
C LEU A 143 -21.08 -12.40 -2.44
N GLY A 144 -20.40 -13.11 -1.54
CA GLY A 144 -20.83 -14.43 -1.07
C GLY A 144 -22.20 -14.38 -0.39
N VAL A 145 -22.41 -13.42 0.52
CA VAL A 145 -23.72 -13.23 1.16
C VAL A 145 -24.78 -12.84 0.13
N PHE A 146 -24.46 -11.94 -0.80
CA PHE A 146 -25.37 -11.51 -1.86
C PHE A 146 -25.81 -12.65 -2.80
N LEU A 147 -24.94 -13.63 -3.06
CA LEU A 147 -25.27 -14.78 -3.91
C LEU A 147 -26.08 -15.86 -3.18
N VAL A 148 -25.94 -15.97 -1.86
CA VAL A 148 -26.62 -16.99 -1.04
C VAL A 148 -27.94 -16.49 -0.50
N ASP A 149 -28.05 -15.19 -0.20
CA ASP A 149 -29.27 -14.61 0.32
C ASP A 149 -30.34 -14.56 -0.79
N SER A 150 -31.49 -15.18 -0.52
CA SER A 150 -32.67 -15.12 -1.38
C SER A 150 -33.29 -13.72 -1.46
N THR A 151 -32.84 -12.81 -0.60
CA THR A 151 -33.22 -11.40 -0.56
C THR A 151 -32.51 -10.67 -1.69
N SER A 152 -33.08 -10.74 -2.90
CA SER A 152 -32.65 -9.90 -4.01
C SER A 152 -32.73 -8.44 -3.58
N ILE A 153 -31.57 -7.77 -3.43
CA ILE A 153 -31.51 -6.31 -3.17
C ILE A 153 -32.39 -5.64 -4.20
N LYS A 154 -33.49 -5.06 -3.73
CA LYS A 154 -34.44 -4.42 -4.62
C LYS A 154 -33.83 -3.13 -5.14
N TRP A 155 -34.23 -2.75 -6.35
CA TRP A 155 -33.84 -1.44 -6.90
C TRP A 155 -34.17 -0.27 -5.94
N SER A 156 -35.19 -0.43 -5.09
CA SER A 156 -35.53 0.54 -4.04
C SER A 156 -34.43 0.73 -2.99
N GLU A 157 -33.73 -0.34 -2.59
CA GLU A 157 -32.62 -0.24 -1.62
C GLU A 157 -31.43 0.51 -2.22
N PHE A 158 -31.19 0.35 -3.52
CA PHE A 158 -30.19 1.15 -4.24
C PHE A 158 -30.58 2.63 -4.30
N GLN A 159 -31.86 2.93 -4.55
CA GLN A 159 -32.36 4.31 -4.51
C GLN A 159 -32.25 4.93 -3.12
N GLU A 160 -32.58 4.17 -2.08
CA GLU A 160 -32.43 4.59 -0.68
C GLU A 160 -30.96 4.84 -0.33
N LEU A 161 -30.03 3.96 -0.76
CA LEU A 161 -28.60 4.19 -0.59
C LEU A 161 -28.17 5.49 -1.27
N VAL A 162 -28.52 5.67 -2.55
CA VAL A 162 -28.15 6.88 -3.31
C VAL A 162 -28.71 8.14 -2.64
N SER A 163 -29.92 8.08 -2.09
CA SER A 163 -30.54 9.20 -1.37
C SER A 163 -29.88 9.48 0.00
N SER A 164 -29.33 8.45 0.64
CA SER A 164 -28.66 8.54 1.96
C SER A 164 -27.14 8.76 1.86
N LEU A 165 -26.56 8.72 0.65
CA LEU A 165 -25.13 8.99 0.41
C LEU A 165 -24.64 10.30 1.06
N PRO A 166 -25.38 11.43 1.02
CA PRO A 166 -24.93 12.66 1.69
C PRO A 166 -24.79 12.48 3.21
N GLN A 167 -25.77 11.83 3.85
CA GLN A 167 -25.75 11.57 5.29
C GLN A 167 -24.66 10.57 5.69
N LEU A 168 -24.42 9.56 4.85
CA LEU A 168 -23.29 8.65 5.00
C LEU A 168 -21.97 9.39 4.89
N ALA A 169 -21.83 10.31 3.93
CA ALA A 169 -20.63 11.12 3.73
C ALA A 169 -20.36 12.07 4.90
N GLU A 170 -21.39 12.72 5.45
CA GLU A 170 -21.27 13.55 6.66
C GLU A 170 -20.77 12.74 7.84
N SER A 171 -21.37 11.56 8.07
CA SER A 171 -20.93 10.64 9.13
C SER A 171 -19.51 10.13 8.92
N PHE A 172 -19.11 9.99 7.65
CA PHE A 172 -17.79 9.52 7.24
C PHE A 172 -16.68 10.59 7.38
N LEU A 173 -17.00 11.87 7.57
CA LEU A 173 -15.97 12.91 7.77
C LEU A 173 -15.08 12.65 8.98
N SER A 174 -15.65 12.18 10.09
CA SER A 174 -14.89 11.80 11.29
C SER A 174 -13.91 10.66 10.99
N SER A 175 -14.35 9.69 10.20
CA SER A 175 -13.52 8.59 9.72
C SER A 175 -12.41 9.04 8.77
N LEU A 176 -12.67 10.03 7.91
CA LEU A 176 -11.68 10.60 7.00
C LEU A 176 -10.54 11.25 7.79
N ILE A 177 -10.85 12.03 8.84
CA ILE A 177 -9.84 12.65 9.71
C ILE A 177 -8.98 11.57 10.37
N LEU A 178 -9.61 10.51 10.89
CA LEU A 178 -8.89 9.38 11.49
C LEU A 178 -7.94 8.70 10.49
N LEU A 179 -8.40 8.43 9.28
CA LEU A 179 -7.56 7.81 8.23
C LEU A 179 -6.43 8.73 7.78
N ALA A 180 -6.67 10.04 7.70
CA ALA A 180 -5.65 11.02 7.37
C ALA A 180 -4.55 11.07 8.45
N ILE A 181 -4.93 11.04 9.73
CA ILE A 181 -3.99 10.97 10.86
C ILE A 181 -3.20 9.66 10.80
N LEU A 182 -3.88 8.52 10.66
CA LEU A 182 -3.26 7.20 10.59
C LEU A 182 -2.23 7.12 9.46
N GLU A 183 -2.61 7.54 8.25
CA GLU A 183 -1.73 7.53 7.08
C GLU A 183 -0.50 8.42 7.31
N THR A 184 -0.69 9.60 7.90
CA THR A 184 0.41 10.53 8.22
C THR A 184 1.36 9.91 9.23
N LEU A 185 0.86 9.28 10.29
CA LEU A 185 1.67 8.63 11.32
C LEU A 185 2.49 7.47 10.73
N LEU A 186 1.86 6.58 9.94
CA LEU A 186 2.54 5.46 9.29
C LEU A 186 3.68 5.95 8.38
N ARG A 187 3.47 7.03 7.63
CA ARG A 187 4.52 7.65 6.80
C ARG A 187 5.68 8.20 7.63
N ILE A 188 5.39 8.87 8.75
CA ILE A 188 6.43 9.41 9.63
C ILE A 188 7.25 8.27 10.22
N ILE A 189 6.60 7.23 10.77
CA ILE A 189 7.26 6.07 11.39
C ILE A 189 8.19 5.38 10.38
N THR A 190 7.69 5.08 9.19
CA THR A 190 8.48 4.38 8.17
C THR A 190 9.62 5.23 7.60
N THR A 191 9.42 6.54 7.47
CA THR A 191 10.50 7.47 7.07
C THR A 191 11.61 7.52 8.11
N ILE A 192 11.26 7.59 9.41
CA ILE A 192 12.23 7.59 10.51
C ILE A 192 12.99 6.26 10.55
N SER A 193 12.29 5.13 10.45
CA SER A 193 12.90 3.79 10.44
C SER A 193 13.91 3.64 9.29
N ARG A 194 13.55 4.08 8.08
CA ARG A 194 14.45 4.10 6.91
C ARG A 194 15.69 4.98 7.12
N ILE A 195 15.56 6.13 7.77
CA ILE A 195 16.70 7.01 8.05
C ILE A 195 17.61 6.38 9.11
N ARG A 196 17.03 5.79 10.17
CA ARG A 196 17.80 5.12 11.23
C ARG A 196 18.57 3.94 10.69
N SER A 197 17.94 3.00 9.97
CA SER A 197 18.63 1.86 9.37
C SER A 197 19.81 2.28 8.48
N LYS A 198 19.65 3.29 7.61
CA LYS A 198 20.75 3.85 6.81
C LYS A 198 21.88 4.45 7.66
N ARG A 199 21.56 5.13 8.77
CA ARG A 199 22.56 5.66 9.70
C ARG A 199 23.33 4.53 10.39
N TRP A 200 22.66 3.45 10.78
CA TRP A 200 23.27 2.30 11.43
C TRP A 200 24.19 1.54 10.47
N LYS A 201 23.75 1.26 9.24
CA LYS A 201 24.60 0.66 8.19
C LYS A 201 25.88 1.47 7.95
N ARG A 202 25.76 2.79 7.80
CA ARG A 202 26.93 3.68 7.63
C ARG A 202 27.91 3.61 8.80
N LYS A 203 27.42 3.54 10.05
CA LYS A 203 28.29 3.42 11.23
C LYS A 203 29.01 2.07 11.29
N ARG A 204 28.39 0.96 10.85
CA ARG A 204 29.04 -0.36 10.77
C ARG A 204 30.14 -0.36 9.71
N LEU A 205 29.83 0.09 8.50
CA LEU A 205 30.80 0.26 7.40
C LEU A 205 32.03 1.09 7.82
N GLN A 206 31.82 2.23 8.48
CA GLN A 206 32.93 3.07 8.96
C GLN A 206 33.81 2.36 10.00
N LYS A 207 33.24 1.50 10.85
CA LYS A 207 33.99 0.72 11.85
C LYS A 207 34.78 -0.42 11.21
N GLU A 208 34.22 -1.08 10.20
CA GLU A 208 34.91 -2.14 9.45
C GLU A 208 36.07 -1.58 8.63
N LEU A 209 35.88 -0.46 7.94
CA LEU A 209 36.94 0.26 7.24
C LEU A 209 38.07 0.67 8.19
N SER A 210 37.74 1.17 9.39
CA SER A 210 38.73 1.51 10.42
C SER A 210 39.54 0.29 10.87
N ARG A 211 38.90 -0.88 11.05
CA ARG A 211 39.59 -2.11 11.42
C ARG A 211 40.49 -2.66 10.32
N LYS A 212 40.06 -2.60 9.05
CA LYS A 212 40.84 -3.10 7.90
C LYS A 212 42.01 -2.17 7.54
N THR A 213 41.81 -0.85 7.62
CA THR A 213 42.84 0.15 7.23
C THR A 213 43.70 0.64 8.40
N GLY A 214 43.33 0.32 9.64
CA GLY A 214 44.00 0.84 10.85
C GLY A 214 43.77 2.33 11.11
N ARG A 215 42.97 3.02 10.27
CA ARG A 215 42.68 4.46 10.37
C ARG A 215 41.57 4.73 11.39
N LYS A 216 41.58 5.92 12.01
CA LYS A 216 40.52 6.30 12.96
C LYS A 216 39.20 6.53 12.22
N VAL A 217 38.10 6.17 12.88
CA VAL A 217 36.73 6.33 12.36
C VAL A 217 36.40 7.80 12.05
N ASP A 218 36.96 8.74 12.81
CA ASP A 218 36.76 10.17 12.56
C ASP A 218 37.40 10.64 11.25
N ASP A 219 38.63 10.19 10.95
CA ASP A 219 39.34 10.52 9.70
C ASP A 219 38.58 9.94 8.48
N ILE A 220 38.08 8.69 8.59
CA ILE A 220 37.27 8.06 7.54
C ILE A 220 35.93 8.80 7.36
N ARG A 221 35.33 9.30 8.44
CA ARG A 221 34.09 10.06 8.36
C ARG A 221 34.29 11.41 7.66
N ASP A 222 35.41 12.05 7.92
CA ASP A 222 35.74 13.35 7.33
C ASP A 222 36.13 13.17 5.85
N ASP A 223 36.85 12.11 5.48
CA ASP A 223 37.13 11.74 4.08
C ASP A 223 35.86 11.36 3.28
N ILE A 224 34.87 10.71 3.90
CA ILE A 224 33.57 10.41 3.25
C ILE A 224 32.68 11.67 3.13
N ARG A 225 32.93 12.68 3.96
CA ARG A 225 32.23 13.97 3.91
C ARG A 225 32.88 14.93 2.92
N ASP A 226 34.18 14.80 2.71
CA ASP A 226 34.94 15.52 1.71
C ASP A 226 34.73 14.84 0.35
N ASP A 227 34.24 15.58 -0.63
CA ASP A 227 33.71 15.05 -1.91
C ASP A 227 34.80 14.61 -2.91
N GLY A 228 35.98 14.23 -2.41
CA GLY A 228 37.11 13.79 -3.22
C GLY A 228 37.91 14.92 -3.88
N SER A 229 37.85 16.15 -3.39
CA SER A 229 38.58 17.29 -4.01
C SER A 229 39.99 17.55 -3.46
N LEU A 230 40.46 16.86 -2.41
CA LEU A 230 41.73 17.20 -1.75
C LEU A 230 42.61 16.01 -1.33
N ASN A 231 42.92 15.06 -2.22
CA ASN A 231 44.24 14.40 -2.11
C ASN A 231 44.70 13.70 -3.40
N LEU A 232 45.42 14.43 -4.25
CA LEU A 232 46.23 13.88 -5.34
C LEU A 232 47.74 13.98 -5.03
N SER A 233 48.13 13.95 -3.73
CA SER A 233 49.50 14.29 -3.32
C SER A 233 50.24 13.24 -2.49
N ALA A 234 49.70 12.04 -2.27
CA ALA A 234 50.47 10.97 -1.61
C ALA A 234 50.64 9.80 -2.59
N GLY A 235 51.91 9.49 -2.89
CA GLY A 235 52.34 8.66 -4.00
C GLY A 235 52.04 7.16 -3.89
N THR A 236 52.93 6.40 -4.53
CA THR A 236 52.87 5.01 -5.04
C THR A 236 52.18 3.92 -4.20
N ASP A 237 51.85 4.16 -2.93
CA ASP A 237 51.14 3.22 -2.04
C ASP A 237 49.60 3.34 -2.16
N ALA A 238 49.09 4.37 -2.84
CA ALA A 238 47.65 4.63 -3.01
C ALA A 238 46.99 3.74 -4.08
N GLU A 239 47.71 3.37 -5.13
CA GLU A 239 47.19 2.49 -6.21
C GLU A 239 46.98 1.05 -5.71
N GLU A 240 47.85 0.55 -4.84
CA GLU A 240 47.74 -0.78 -4.23
C GLU A 240 46.54 -0.86 -3.26
N MET A 241 46.30 0.22 -2.51
CA MET A 241 45.14 0.34 -1.61
C MET A 241 43.82 0.53 -2.35
N GLN A 242 43.84 1.15 -3.54
CA GLN A 242 42.64 1.33 -4.36
C GLN A 242 42.18 0.01 -4.97
N GLY A 243 43.11 -0.85 -5.39
CA GLY A 243 42.81 -2.22 -5.84
C GLY A 243 42.16 -3.07 -4.75
N LEU A 244 42.67 -3.02 -3.52
CA LEU A 244 42.10 -3.75 -2.37
C LEU A 244 40.69 -3.26 -1.98
N VAL A 245 40.40 -1.96 -2.21
CA VAL A 245 39.07 -1.39 -1.96
C VAL A 245 38.08 -1.79 -3.04
N GLU A 246 38.49 -1.80 -4.31
CA GLU A 246 37.62 -2.27 -5.41
C GLU A 246 37.34 -3.77 -5.33
N GLU A 247 38.33 -4.59 -4.97
CA GLU A 247 38.17 -6.04 -4.72
C GLU A 247 37.21 -6.30 -3.53
N ALA A 248 37.39 -5.58 -2.42
CA ALA A 248 36.50 -5.72 -1.25
C ALA A 248 35.07 -5.24 -1.51
N VAL A 249 34.87 -4.27 -2.41
CA VAL A 249 33.53 -3.81 -2.85
C VAL A 249 32.92 -4.80 -3.84
N GLY A 250 33.72 -5.47 -4.66
CA GLY A 250 33.28 -6.55 -5.55
C GLY A 250 32.74 -7.75 -4.78
N ASP A 251 33.49 -8.24 -3.79
CA ASP A 251 33.10 -9.39 -2.96
C ASP A 251 31.82 -9.13 -2.14
N LEU A 252 31.61 -7.89 -1.68
CA LEU A 252 30.42 -7.47 -0.93
C LEU A 252 29.14 -7.40 -1.78
N LEU A 253 29.26 -7.34 -3.10
CA LEU A 253 28.12 -7.35 -4.02
C LEU A 253 27.72 -8.76 -4.47
N GLU A 254 28.50 -9.79 -4.10
CA GLU A 254 28.22 -11.20 -4.40
C GLU A 254 27.54 -11.96 -3.24
N GLU A 255 27.37 -11.37 -2.05
CA GLU A 255 26.69 -12.05 -0.93
C GLU A 255 25.17 -12.18 -1.17
N PRO A 256 24.60 -13.39 -1.07
CA PRO A 256 23.22 -13.67 -1.49
C PRO A 256 22.19 -13.04 -0.55
N GLU A 257 21.10 -12.55 -1.14
CA GLU A 257 19.98 -11.83 -0.50
C GLU A 257 19.28 -12.55 0.68
N GLU A 258 19.65 -13.80 0.99
CA GLU A 258 19.01 -14.63 2.02
C GLU A 258 19.42 -14.27 3.46
N GLU A 259 20.63 -13.74 3.71
CA GLU A 259 21.02 -13.28 5.06
C GLU A 259 20.33 -11.97 5.50
N LEU A 260 19.74 -11.24 4.56
CA LEU A 260 19.02 -9.99 4.82
C LEU A 260 17.65 -10.19 5.48
N GLN A 261 17.05 -11.38 5.37
CA GLN A 261 15.75 -11.66 5.99
C GLN A 261 15.89 -12.09 7.46
N GLY A 262 16.88 -12.91 7.81
CA GLY A 262 17.10 -13.36 9.18
C GLY A 262 17.47 -12.21 10.15
N LEU A 263 18.25 -11.24 9.67
CA LEU A 263 18.66 -10.08 10.47
C LEU A 263 17.53 -9.08 10.75
N VAL A 264 16.45 -9.11 9.98
CA VAL A 264 15.26 -8.29 10.23
C VAL A 264 14.38 -8.92 11.32
N GLU A 265 14.29 -10.25 11.36
CA GLU A 265 13.57 -10.95 12.43
C GLU A 265 14.28 -10.82 13.79
N GLU A 266 15.60 -10.94 13.83
CA GLU A 266 16.39 -10.78 15.06
C GLU A 266 16.24 -9.36 15.65
N ALA A 267 16.30 -8.32 14.80
CA ALA A 267 16.16 -6.93 15.22
C ALA A 267 14.73 -6.55 15.66
N VAL A 268 13.71 -7.33 15.27
CA VAL A 268 12.32 -7.16 15.73
C VAL A 268 12.09 -7.91 17.04
N GLY A 269 12.75 -9.05 17.25
CA GLY A 269 12.75 -9.79 18.52
C GLY A 269 13.34 -8.97 19.67
N ASP A 270 14.49 -8.34 19.45
CA ASP A 270 15.16 -7.47 20.43
C ASP A 270 14.37 -6.20 20.81
N LEU A 271 13.32 -5.86 20.05
CA LEU A 271 12.47 -4.69 20.27
C LEU A 271 11.24 -4.99 21.14
N LEU A 272 10.99 -6.27 21.45
CA LEU A 272 9.86 -6.72 22.29
C LEU A 272 10.27 -7.15 23.71
N GLU A 273 11.57 -7.27 24.00
CA GLU A 273 12.07 -7.42 25.36
C GLU A 273 12.37 -6.03 25.95
N GLU A 274 11.40 -5.44 26.66
CA GLU A 274 11.70 -4.33 27.56
C GLU A 274 12.53 -4.84 28.75
N PRO A 275 13.54 -4.08 29.22
CA PRO A 275 14.38 -4.52 30.33
C PRO A 275 13.57 -4.46 31.63
N GLU A 276 13.51 -5.58 32.35
CA GLU A 276 13.01 -5.61 33.73
C GLU A 276 13.78 -4.59 34.58
N GLU A 277 13.06 -3.63 35.16
CA GLU A 277 13.61 -2.69 36.15
C GLU A 277 14.01 -3.47 37.41
N GLU A 278 15.33 -3.58 37.66
CA GLU A 278 15.85 -3.99 38.96
C GLU A 278 15.79 -2.81 39.96
N LEU A 279 15.05 -3.04 41.05
CA LEU A 279 15.01 -2.26 42.30
C LEU A 279 16.23 -2.55 43.18
#